data_AF-A0A5N1JR62-F1
#
_entry.id   AF-A0A5N1JR62-F1
#
_cell.length_a   1.000
_cell.length_b   1.000
_cell.length_c   1.000
_cell.angle_alpha   90.00
_cell.angle_beta   90.00
_cell.angle_gamma   90.00
#
_symmetry.space_group_name_H-M   'P 1'
#
loop_
_entity.id
_entity.type
_entity.pdbx_description
1 polymer ?
#
loop_
_entity_poly.entity_id
_entity_poly.type
_entity_poly.pdbx_seq_one_letter_code
_entity_poly.pdbx_strand_id
1 'polypeptide(L)'
;MMTPAQKTLFLPFDQGILDLPEEGQTYLGCGIAADRLLEDEWRRALTCLQPWRPDWLALKKEGFQVEPRLAADTRYSGGLLLLGKHRGRNEAWFSELLARVEPGGWIVVSGDKKLGVDSFRKWVGNIAEISDRLSKNHAVSFWLQRPADLSDDFIAALRPPESVIDDVFRTEPGMFSHGAIDKGSALLVPHMEKIVFGNVADLGAGWGYLAAQSLKYADRIKSIDLFEADYEALEAARGNLECLGASVPLSFNWFDVTSEKMAGIYDTVITNPPFHEGRATDVSLGQTFIAAAASRLKIGGRLLMVANRQLPYEVTLKSLFKNVTVLEDAKGFKIFDAKK
;
A
#
# COMPACT_ATOMS: atom_id res chain seq x y z
N MET A 1 -11.14 14.11 -7.29
CA MET A 1 -11.75 15.21 -6.49
C MET A 1 -11.23 15.07 -5.07
N MET A 2 -10.73 16.15 -4.50
CA MET A 2 -10.18 16.21 -3.14
C MET A 2 -11.18 15.66 -2.11
N THR A 3 -10.73 14.80 -1.22
CA THR A 3 -11.60 14.27 -0.14
C THR A 3 -11.98 15.41 0.81
N PRO A 4 -13.12 15.30 1.52
CA PRO A 4 -13.50 16.26 2.56
C PRO A 4 -12.40 16.49 3.61
N ALA A 5 -11.66 15.44 3.98
CA ALA A 5 -10.54 15.51 4.91
C ALA A 5 -9.35 16.27 4.31
N GLN A 6 -8.96 15.97 3.06
CA GLN A 6 -7.88 16.71 2.41
C GLN A 6 -8.22 18.18 2.24
N LYS A 7 -9.46 18.55 1.87
CA LYS A 7 -9.89 19.97 1.87
C LYS A 7 -9.71 20.64 3.22
N THR A 8 -9.96 19.90 4.30
CA THR A 8 -9.85 20.41 5.67
C THR A 8 -8.38 20.53 6.11
N LEU A 9 -7.47 19.76 5.50
CA LEU A 9 -6.02 19.81 5.74
C LEU A 9 -5.43 21.18 5.38
N PHE A 10 -5.84 21.75 4.25
CA PHE A 10 -5.32 23.04 3.76
C PHE A 10 -6.07 24.26 4.31
N LEU A 11 -7.25 24.04 4.93
CA LEU A 11 -8.10 25.12 5.43
C LEU A 11 -7.43 26.12 6.41
N PRO A 12 -6.49 25.72 7.31
CA PRO A 12 -5.78 26.69 8.14
C PRO A 12 -4.99 27.73 7.33
N PHE A 13 -4.46 27.32 6.17
CA PHE A 13 -3.74 28.19 5.25
C PHE A 13 -4.69 29.06 4.45
N ASP A 14 -5.75 28.46 3.89
CA ASP A 14 -6.79 29.18 3.14
C ASP A 14 -7.47 30.29 3.98
N GLN A 15 -7.49 30.14 5.31
CA GLN A 15 -8.06 31.11 6.26
C GLN A 15 -7.05 32.12 6.80
N GLY A 16 -5.78 32.04 6.38
CA GLY A 16 -4.70 32.89 6.90
C GLY A 16 -4.40 32.69 8.39
N ILE A 17 -4.71 31.51 8.93
CA ILE A 17 -4.33 31.12 10.29
C ILE A 17 -2.86 30.69 10.32
N LEU A 18 -2.44 29.97 9.28
CA LEU A 18 -1.06 29.62 9.01
C LEU A 18 -0.64 30.26 7.68
N ASP A 19 0.62 30.68 7.59
CA ASP A 19 1.17 31.25 6.36
C ASP A 19 1.36 30.17 5.29
N LEU A 20 1.08 30.52 4.04
CA LEU A 20 1.42 29.68 2.89
C LEU A 20 2.95 29.48 2.79
N PRO A 21 3.42 28.40 2.14
CA PRO A 21 4.85 28.18 1.93
C PRO A 21 5.51 29.38 1.22
N GLU A 22 6.57 29.91 1.81
CA GLU A 22 7.39 30.96 1.18
C GLU A 22 8.31 30.37 0.09
N GLU A 23 8.87 31.24 -0.76
CA GLU A 23 9.83 30.82 -1.78
C GLU A 23 11.05 30.13 -1.14
N GLY A 24 11.35 28.91 -1.59
CA GLY A 24 12.45 28.09 -1.08
C GLY A 24 12.08 27.16 0.08
N GLN A 25 10.88 27.32 0.69
CA GLN A 25 10.38 26.35 1.67
C GLN A 25 9.89 25.07 1.00
N THR A 26 10.10 23.94 1.67
CA THR A 26 9.64 22.62 1.22
C THR A 26 8.78 21.96 2.27
N TYR A 27 7.77 21.22 1.83
CA TYR A 27 6.81 20.54 2.69
C TYR A 27 6.75 19.05 2.35
N LEU A 28 6.74 18.20 3.39
CA LEU A 28 6.52 16.78 3.24
C LEU A 28 5.03 16.45 3.38
N GLY A 29 4.43 15.87 2.35
CA GLY A 29 3.04 15.43 2.34
C GLY A 29 2.89 13.92 2.47
N CYS A 30 2.26 13.45 3.53
CA CYS A 30 1.96 12.03 3.77
C CYS A 30 0.47 11.74 3.57
N GLY A 31 0.15 10.76 2.72
CA GLY A 31 -1.23 10.32 2.46
C GLY A 31 -2.06 11.27 1.58
N ILE A 32 -1.43 12.29 0.98
CA ILE A 32 -2.10 13.26 0.12
C ILE A 32 -2.47 12.60 -1.22
N ALA A 33 -3.70 12.82 -1.68
CA ALA A 33 -4.15 12.40 -3.00
C ALA A 33 -3.94 13.51 -4.04
N ALA A 34 -3.80 13.12 -5.31
CA ALA A 34 -3.63 14.04 -6.41
C ALA A 34 -4.79 15.02 -6.54
N ASP A 35 -4.48 16.32 -6.58
CA ASP A 35 -5.47 17.37 -6.80
C ASP A 35 -4.96 18.44 -7.79
N ARG A 36 -5.79 18.72 -8.79
CA ARG A 36 -5.56 19.78 -9.79
C ARG A 36 -5.79 21.18 -9.25
N LEU A 37 -6.55 21.29 -8.17
CA LEU A 37 -6.99 22.57 -7.64
C LEU A 37 -6.09 23.13 -6.53
N LEU A 38 -5.03 22.41 -6.14
CA LEU A 38 -4.03 22.95 -5.24
C LEU A 38 -3.32 24.14 -5.88
N GLU A 39 -3.15 25.19 -5.08
CA GLU A 39 -2.48 26.45 -5.43
C GLU A 39 -1.03 26.19 -5.88
N ASP A 40 -0.48 27.10 -6.68
CA ASP A 40 0.83 26.93 -7.31
C ASP A 40 1.97 26.88 -6.28
N GLU A 41 1.82 27.60 -5.18
CA GLU A 41 2.70 27.60 -4.01
C GLU A 41 2.84 26.18 -3.45
N TRP A 42 1.71 25.49 -3.24
CA TRP A 42 1.71 24.10 -2.78
C TRP A 42 2.29 23.15 -3.80
N ARG A 43 2.01 23.34 -5.09
CA ARG A 43 2.56 22.49 -6.15
C ARG A 43 4.09 22.52 -6.21
N ARG A 44 4.69 23.68 -5.93
CA ARG A 44 6.16 23.85 -5.93
C ARG A 44 6.79 23.36 -4.64
N ALA A 45 6.15 23.58 -3.49
CA ALA A 45 6.74 23.26 -2.19
C ALA A 45 6.55 21.79 -1.77
N LEU A 46 5.52 21.10 -2.27
CA LEU A 46 5.09 19.81 -1.73
C LEU A 46 5.79 18.61 -2.37
N THR A 47 6.54 17.87 -1.56
CA THR A 47 7.00 16.51 -1.87
C THR A 47 6.05 15.50 -1.23
N CYS A 48 5.40 14.68 -2.06
CA CYS A 48 4.45 13.67 -1.58
C CYS A 48 5.14 12.31 -1.33
N LEU A 49 5.10 11.81 -0.09
CA LEU A 49 5.43 10.43 0.23
C LEU A 49 4.24 9.54 -0.09
N GLN A 50 4.37 8.71 -1.14
CA GLN A 50 3.29 7.87 -1.63
C GLN A 50 3.78 6.48 -2.07
N PRO A 51 3.75 5.47 -1.19
CA PRO A 51 4.14 4.10 -1.52
C PRO A 51 3.08 3.33 -2.33
N TRP A 52 1.84 3.81 -2.41
CA TRP A 52 0.77 3.16 -3.18
C TRP A 52 0.83 3.57 -4.65
N ARG A 53 1.08 2.61 -5.54
CA ARG A 53 1.36 2.83 -6.96
C ARG A 53 0.25 3.59 -7.71
N PRO A 54 -1.05 3.26 -7.57
CA PRO A 54 -2.12 4.02 -8.22
C PRO A 54 -2.11 5.50 -7.86
N ASP A 55 -1.97 5.82 -6.57
CA ASP A 55 -1.95 7.20 -6.09
C ASP A 55 -0.66 7.91 -6.48
N TRP A 56 0.47 7.19 -6.50
CA TRP A 56 1.75 7.72 -6.97
C TRP A 56 1.67 8.10 -8.45
N LEU A 57 1.09 7.24 -9.29
CA LEU A 57 0.88 7.51 -10.71
C LEU A 57 -0.04 8.71 -10.91
N ALA A 58 -1.11 8.82 -10.11
CA ALA A 58 -2.01 9.96 -10.14
C ALA A 58 -1.28 11.26 -9.78
N LEU A 59 -0.51 11.29 -8.69
CA LEU A 59 0.26 12.46 -8.26
C LEU A 59 1.29 12.87 -9.32
N LYS A 60 2.04 11.90 -9.85
CA LYS A 60 3.04 12.14 -10.89
C LYS A 60 2.42 12.72 -12.17
N LYS A 61 1.26 12.20 -12.58
CA LYS A 61 0.51 12.70 -13.74
C LYS A 61 0.08 14.16 -13.56
N GLU A 62 -0.21 14.58 -12.33
CA GLU A 62 -0.57 15.96 -11.98
C GLU A 62 0.64 16.87 -11.73
N GLY A 63 1.86 16.36 -11.93
CA GLY A 63 3.10 17.13 -11.86
C GLY A 63 3.68 17.34 -10.47
N PHE A 64 3.19 16.61 -9.45
CA PHE A 64 3.77 16.69 -8.10
C PHE A 64 5.12 15.99 -8.03
N GLN A 65 6.02 16.50 -7.19
CA GLN A 65 7.16 15.74 -6.72
C GLN A 65 6.64 14.62 -5.81
N VAL A 66 6.96 13.37 -6.14
CA VAL A 66 6.40 12.22 -5.44
C VAL A 66 7.42 11.09 -5.33
N GLU A 67 7.61 10.60 -4.12
CA GLU A 67 8.58 9.56 -3.78
C GLU A 67 7.85 8.39 -3.08
N PRO A 68 8.13 7.13 -3.43
CA PRO A 68 7.59 5.99 -2.69
C PRO A 68 8.22 5.81 -1.31
N ARG A 69 9.48 6.23 -1.16
CA ARG A 69 10.29 6.17 0.05
C ARG A 69 11.26 7.35 0.05
N LEU A 70 11.46 8.00 1.19
CA LEU A 70 12.32 9.17 1.31
C LEU A 70 13.80 8.80 1.42
N ALA A 71 14.67 9.69 0.95
CA ALA A 71 16.11 9.60 1.21
C ALA A 71 16.42 9.95 2.68
N ALA A 72 17.45 9.32 3.24
CA ALA A 72 17.75 9.34 4.67
C ALA A 72 18.10 10.71 5.26
N ASP A 73 18.48 11.71 4.45
CA ASP A 73 18.96 13.00 4.94
C ASP A 73 18.07 14.19 4.56
N THR A 74 16.99 13.98 3.80
CA THR A 74 16.13 15.09 3.38
C THR A 74 15.42 15.73 4.59
N ARG A 75 15.40 17.08 4.61
CA ARG A 75 14.70 17.90 5.60
C ARG A 75 13.69 18.82 4.91
N TYR A 76 12.66 19.20 5.67
CA TYR A 76 11.54 20.00 5.20
C TYR A 76 11.20 21.12 6.18
N SER A 77 10.78 22.26 5.67
CA SER A 77 10.32 23.41 6.45
C SER A 77 8.98 23.14 7.15
N GLY A 78 8.17 22.24 6.61
CA GLY A 78 6.89 21.83 7.20
C GLY A 78 6.38 20.48 6.73
N GLY A 79 5.25 20.07 7.29
CA GLY A 79 4.70 18.73 7.13
C GLY A 79 3.18 18.71 7.08
N LEU A 80 2.63 17.87 6.20
CA LEU A 80 1.20 17.66 6.03
C LEU A 80 0.88 16.17 6.15
N LEU A 81 -0.10 15.81 6.98
CA LEU A 81 -0.55 14.43 7.15
C LEU A 81 -2.06 14.30 6.92
N LEU A 82 -2.43 13.53 5.89
CA LEU A 82 -3.80 13.07 5.71
C LEU A 82 -3.96 11.66 6.30
N LEU A 83 -4.81 11.54 7.32
CA LEU A 83 -5.04 10.28 8.01
C LEU A 83 -5.85 9.30 7.15
N GLY A 84 -5.32 8.10 6.97
CA GLY A 84 -6.03 6.96 6.43
C GLY A 84 -6.77 6.15 7.50
N LYS A 85 -7.37 5.03 7.09
CA LYS A 85 -8.10 4.10 8.00
C LYS A 85 -7.18 3.27 8.90
N HIS A 86 -5.88 3.20 8.60
CA HIS A 86 -4.92 2.35 9.30
C HIS A 86 -4.10 3.16 10.31
N ARG A 87 -4.40 2.97 11.59
CA ARG A 87 -3.76 3.73 12.68
C ARG A 87 -2.24 3.59 12.69
N GLY A 88 -1.70 2.37 12.55
CA GLY A 88 -0.26 2.16 12.57
C GLY A 88 0.48 2.88 11.45
N ARG A 89 -0.09 2.92 10.23
CA ARG A 89 0.48 3.71 9.12
C ARG A 89 0.45 5.21 9.43
N ASN A 90 -0.63 5.71 10.01
CA ASN A 90 -0.71 7.12 10.39
C ASN A 90 0.32 7.47 11.48
N GLU A 91 0.58 6.58 12.44
CA GLU A 91 1.62 6.74 13.48
C GLU A 91 3.02 6.74 12.85
N ALA A 92 3.30 5.80 11.94
CA ALA A 92 4.57 5.74 11.22
C ALA A 92 4.82 7.01 10.39
N TRP A 93 3.82 7.52 9.66
CA TRP A 93 3.96 8.77 8.92
C TRP A 93 4.09 10.00 9.81
N PHE A 94 3.45 10.02 10.98
CA PHE A 94 3.66 11.10 11.93
C PHE A 94 5.08 11.08 12.52
N SER A 95 5.60 9.90 12.85
CA SER A 95 7.01 9.71 13.24
C SER A 95 7.95 10.20 12.13
N GLU A 96 7.69 9.84 10.86
CA GLU A 96 8.46 10.33 9.72
C GLU A 96 8.42 11.87 9.62
N LEU A 97 7.26 12.50 9.79
CA LEU A 97 7.17 13.97 9.79
C LEU A 97 7.98 14.59 10.95
N LEU A 98 7.96 13.99 12.14
CA LEU A 98 8.80 14.44 13.25
C LEU A 98 10.31 14.27 12.97
N ALA A 99 10.71 13.25 12.23
CA ALA A 99 12.12 13.04 11.87
C ALA A 99 12.61 13.98 10.75
N ARG A 100 11.68 14.44 9.89
CA ARG A 100 12.00 15.14 8.63
C ARG A 100 11.75 16.64 8.67
N VAL A 101 10.78 17.09 9.45
CA VAL A 101 10.46 18.51 9.59
C VAL A 101 11.45 19.16 10.55
N GLU A 102 11.96 20.33 10.17
CA GLU A 102 12.87 21.11 11.00
C GLU A 102 12.17 21.56 12.30
N PRO A 103 12.89 21.64 13.45
CA PRO A 103 12.32 22.18 14.67
C PRO A 103 11.70 23.57 14.47
N GLY A 104 10.50 23.77 15.01
CA GLY A 104 9.71 24.99 14.81
C GLY A 104 8.82 24.96 13.55
N GLY A 105 9.09 24.08 12.58
CA GLY A 105 8.28 23.90 11.39
C GLY A 105 6.87 23.40 11.69
N TRP A 106 5.89 23.84 10.90
CA TRP A 106 4.49 23.46 11.09
C TRP A 106 4.22 22.04 10.60
N ILE A 107 3.59 21.22 11.45
CA ILE A 107 3.00 19.94 11.07
C ILE A 107 1.48 20.07 11.18
N VAL A 108 0.78 19.91 10.05
CA VAL A 108 -0.68 19.97 9.97
C VAL A 108 -1.23 18.58 9.68
N VAL A 109 -2.20 18.15 10.47
CA VAL A 109 -2.78 16.81 10.38
C VAL A 109 -4.28 16.93 10.18
N SER A 110 -4.84 16.21 9.21
CA SER A 110 -6.29 16.14 9.01
C SER A 110 -6.80 14.73 8.78
N GLY A 111 -8.02 14.47 9.22
CA GLY A 111 -8.69 13.19 9.02
C GLY A 111 -10.20 13.27 9.21
N ASP A 112 -10.90 12.26 8.70
CA ASP A 112 -12.34 12.09 8.87
C ASP A 112 -12.66 11.70 10.34
N LYS A 113 -13.74 12.28 10.90
CA LYS A 113 -14.19 11.97 12.26
C LYS A 113 -14.50 10.49 12.48
N LYS A 114 -15.04 9.82 11.47
CA LYS A 114 -15.36 8.38 11.49
C LYS A 114 -14.13 7.50 11.30
N LEU A 115 -12.99 8.06 10.91
CA LEU A 115 -11.71 7.35 10.77
C LEU A 115 -10.75 7.60 11.94
N GLY A 116 -11.25 8.23 13.02
CA GLY A 116 -10.53 8.28 14.30
C GLY A 116 -9.58 9.47 14.46
N VAL A 117 -9.76 10.57 13.71
CA VAL A 117 -8.94 11.78 13.83
C VAL A 117 -8.88 12.33 15.27
N ASP A 118 -9.98 12.30 16.02
CA ASP A 118 -10.00 12.78 17.41
C ASP A 118 -9.17 11.89 18.35
N SER A 119 -9.16 10.58 18.11
CA SER A 119 -8.31 9.64 18.84
C SER A 119 -6.84 9.85 18.48
N PHE A 120 -6.55 10.05 17.19
CA PHE A 120 -5.20 10.35 16.70
C PHE A 120 -4.67 11.66 17.31
N ARG A 121 -5.50 12.71 17.33
CA ARG A 121 -5.17 14.00 17.94
C ARG A 121 -4.84 13.89 19.43
N LYS A 122 -5.61 13.12 20.19
CA LYS A 122 -5.31 12.88 21.62
C LYS A 122 -3.97 12.20 21.81
N TRP A 123 -3.64 11.23 20.95
CA TRP A 123 -2.33 10.57 20.99
C TRP A 123 -1.20 11.55 20.65
N VAL A 124 -1.36 12.40 19.63
CA VAL A 124 -0.38 13.47 19.33
C VAL A 124 -0.21 14.43 20.50
N GLY A 125 -1.30 14.77 21.21
CA GLY A 125 -1.25 15.64 22.39
C GLY A 125 -0.47 15.08 23.58
N ASN A 126 -0.16 13.78 23.59
CA ASN A 126 0.75 13.16 24.57
C ASN A 126 2.23 13.25 24.15
N ILE A 127 2.50 13.66 22.91
CA ILE A 127 3.83 13.72 22.29
C ILE A 127 4.31 15.17 22.22
N ALA A 128 3.43 16.09 21.82
CA ALA A 128 3.74 17.48 21.60
C ALA A 128 2.51 18.37 21.82
N GLU A 129 2.73 19.64 22.15
CA GLU A 129 1.66 20.63 22.31
C GLU A 129 0.96 20.90 20.97
N ILE A 130 -0.37 20.75 20.96
CA ILE A 130 -1.20 21.08 19.80
C ILE A 130 -1.60 22.54 19.92
N SER A 131 -1.21 23.35 18.93
CA SER A 131 -1.44 24.79 18.94
C SER A 131 -2.92 25.13 18.84
N ASP A 132 -3.62 24.58 17.85
CA ASP A 132 -5.08 24.72 17.72
C ASP A 132 -5.66 23.64 16.78
N ARG A 133 -6.98 23.70 16.54
CA ARG A 133 -7.72 22.82 15.64
C ARG A 133 -8.90 23.53 15.02
N LEU A 134 -9.33 23.03 13.87
CA LEU A 134 -10.60 23.38 13.26
C LEU A 134 -11.39 22.14 12.81
N SER A 135 -12.67 22.31 12.57
CA SER A 135 -13.53 21.25 12.03
C SER A 135 -14.42 21.78 10.92
N LYS A 136 -14.34 21.13 9.77
CA LYS A 136 -15.14 21.41 8.57
C LYS A 136 -15.36 20.10 7.82
N ASN A 137 -16.38 20.01 6.97
CA ASN A 137 -16.57 18.89 6.02
C ASN A 137 -16.54 17.48 6.65
N HIS A 138 -17.08 17.32 7.87
CA HIS A 138 -17.01 16.08 8.67
C HIS A 138 -15.59 15.59 9.02
N ALA A 139 -14.59 16.45 8.88
CA ALA A 139 -13.20 16.21 9.23
C ALA A 139 -12.75 17.19 10.33
N VAL A 140 -11.56 16.91 10.86
CA VAL A 140 -10.83 17.79 11.79
C VAL A 140 -9.46 18.03 11.18
N SER A 141 -8.98 19.26 11.28
CA SER A 141 -7.56 19.59 11.08
C SER A 141 -7.01 20.17 12.37
N PHE A 142 -5.80 19.79 12.73
CA PHE A 142 -5.07 20.32 13.88
C PHE A 142 -3.60 20.44 13.53
N TRP A 143 -2.89 21.32 14.22
CA TRP A 143 -1.50 21.58 13.92
C TRP A 143 -0.67 21.83 15.18
N LEU A 144 0.62 21.64 15.01
CA LEU A 144 1.65 21.84 16.02
C LEU A 144 2.93 22.32 15.34
N GLN A 145 3.78 23.01 16.09
CA GLN A 145 5.18 23.19 15.68
C GLN A 145 5.97 21.97 16.09
N ARG A 146 6.92 21.57 15.26
CA ARG A 146 7.82 20.47 15.55
C ARG A 146 8.69 20.79 16.79
N PRO A 147 8.59 20.04 17.91
CA PRO A 147 9.43 20.35 19.08
C PRO A 147 10.91 20.06 18.83
N ALA A 148 11.80 20.89 19.38
CA ALA A 148 13.25 20.77 19.23
C ALA A 148 13.90 19.76 20.20
N ASP A 149 13.18 19.39 21.25
CA ASP A 149 13.68 18.61 22.40
C ASP A 149 13.37 17.11 22.32
N LEU A 150 12.68 16.64 21.27
CA LEU A 150 12.46 15.22 21.05
C LEU A 150 13.72 14.58 20.46
N SER A 151 14.27 13.57 21.14
CA SER A 151 15.40 12.79 20.64
C SER A 151 15.03 11.88 19.46
N ASP A 152 16.01 11.56 18.62
CA ASP A 152 15.84 10.65 17.49
C ASP A 152 15.31 9.28 17.92
N ASP A 153 15.80 8.73 19.04
CA ASP A 153 15.34 7.46 19.60
C ASP A 153 13.86 7.51 20.00
N PHE A 154 13.42 8.63 20.59
CA PHE A 154 12.03 8.80 20.97
C PHE A 154 11.12 8.87 19.73
N ILE A 155 11.54 9.62 18.70
CA ILE A 155 10.80 9.71 17.43
C ILE A 155 10.69 8.33 16.79
N ALA A 156 11.80 7.58 16.72
CA ALA A 156 11.84 6.25 16.15
C ALA A 156 10.91 5.28 16.90
N ALA A 157 10.86 5.37 18.23
CA ALA A 157 9.98 4.55 19.07
C ALA A 157 8.48 4.82 18.87
N LEU A 158 8.09 5.94 18.23
CA LEU A 158 6.70 6.19 17.85
C LEU A 158 6.24 5.33 16.66
N ARG A 159 7.19 4.81 15.87
CA ARG A 159 6.86 3.92 14.75
C ARG A 159 6.41 2.58 15.33
N PRO A 160 5.23 2.07 14.93
CA PRO A 160 4.81 0.73 15.32
C PRO A 160 5.87 -0.33 14.94
N PRO A 161 6.11 -1.32 15.81
CA PRO A 161 7.14 -2.32 15.56
C PRO A 161 6.80 -3.18 14.34
N GLU A 162 7.84 -3.66 13.65
CA GLU A 162 7.72 -4.72 12.66
C GLU A 162 7.16 -6.01 13.30
N SER A 163 6.48 -6.82 12.49
CA SER A 163 6.03 -8.16 12.87
C SER A 163 6.89 -9.20 12.17
N VAL A 164 7.33 -10.20 12.94
CA VAL A 164 8.03 -11.38 12.43
C VAL A 164 7.08 -12.57 12.50
N ILE A 165 6.78 -13.18 11.36
CA ILE A 165 5.87 -14.32 11.24
C ILE A 165 6.67 -15.57 10.86
N ASP A 166 6.46 -16.66 11.59
CA ASP A 166 7.13 -17.96 11.41
C ASP A 166 8.67 -17.86 11.37
N ASP A 167 9.26 -16.91 12.12
CA ASP A 167 10.71 -16.61 12.16
C ASP A 167 11.35 -16.28 10.79
N VAL A 168 10.53 -16.02 9.77
CA VAL A 168 10.97 -15.83 8.38
C VAL A 168 10.48 -14.50 7.82
N PHE A 169 9.19 -14.20 7.96
CA PHE A 169 8.58 -13.08 7.26
C PHE A 169 8.55 -11.84 8.13
N ARG A 170 9.31 -10.83 7.72
CA ARG A 170 9.25 -9.46 8.26
C ARG A 170 8.18 -8.68 7.51
N THR A 171 7.34 -7.98 8.26
CA THR A 171 6.23 -7.18 7.74
C THR A 171 5.99 -5.96 8.63
N GLU A 172 5.35 -4.92 8.09
CA GLU A 172 5.07 -3.69 8.85
C GLU A 172 3.58 -3.31 8.85
N PRO A 173 3.12 -2.56 9.89
CA PRO A 173 1.77 -2.03 9.93
C PRO A 173 1.40 -1.18 8.70
N GLY A 174 0.27 -1.54 8.09
CA GLY A 174 -0.21 -0.95 6.84
C GLY A 174 -0.14 -1.91 5.66
N MET A 175 0.70 -2.94 5.72
CA MET A 175 0.70 -4.03 4.74
C MET A 175 -0.49 -4.98 4.97
N PHE A 176 -0.92 -5.66 3.89
CA PHE A 176 -1.95 -6.69 3.96
C PHE A 176 -1.51 -7.85 4.86
N SER A 177 -2.36 -8.20 5.84
CA SER A 177 -2.10 -9.29 6.79
C SER A 177 -0.72 -9.23 7.47
N HIS A 178 -0.21 -8.05 7.83
CA HIS A 178 1.10 -7.92 8.49
C HIS A 178 1.21 -8.62 9.86
N GLY A 179 0.09 -8.95 10.53
CA GLY A 179 0.14 -9.61 11.84
C GLY A 179 0.21 -11.14 11.79
N ALA A 180 -0.11 -11.77 10.65
CA ALA A 180 -0.21 -13.22 10.51
C ALA A 180 -0.31 -13.62 9.03
N ILE A 181 0.02 -14.87 8.70
CA ILE A 181 -0.27 -15.41 7.37
C ILE A 181 -1.77 -15.32 7.07
N ASP A 182 -2.12 -14.78 5.89
CA ASP A 182 -3.51 -14.72 5.46
C ASP A 182 -4.10 -16.13 5.26
N LYS A 183 -5.32 -16.33 5.75
CA LYS A 183 -5.99 -17.64 5.73
C LYS A 183 -6.30 -18.11 4.31
N GLY A 184 -6.63 -17.19 3.40
CA GLY A 184 -6.88 -17.51 2.00
C GLY A 184 -5.59 -17.93 1.31
N SER A 185 -4.52 -17.15 1.48
CA SER A 185 -3.20 -17.49 0.96
C SER A 185 -2.71 -18.85 1.48
N ALA A 186 -2.84 -19.12 2.78
CA ALA A 186 -2.48 -20.42 3.36
C ALA A 186 -3.31 -21.59 2.79
N LEU A 187 -4.59 -21.36 2.48
CA LEU A 187 -5.47 -22.37 1.88
C LEU A 187 -5.10 -22.68 0.42
N LEU A 188 -4.48 -21.72 -0.29
CA LEU A 188 -4.04 -21.89 -1.68
C LEU A 188 -2.80 -22.79 -1.78
N VAL A 189 -1.87 -22.69 -0.82
CA VAL A 189 -0.53 -23.34 -0.85
C VAL A 189 -0.56 -24.84 -1.15
N PRO A 190 -1.42 -25.68 -0.54
CA PRO A 190 -1.44 -27.12 -0.81
C PRO A 190 -1.69 -27.49 -2.27
N HIS A 191 -2.30 -26.59 -3.05
CA HIS A 191 -2.64 -26.82 -4.46
C HIS A 191 -1.49 -26.46 -5.42
N MET A 192 -0.46 -25.77 -4.93
CA MET A 192 0.67 -25.30 -5.75
C MET A 192 1.45 -26.45 -6.38
N GLU A 193 1.63 -27.56 -5.66
CA GLU A 193 2.39 -28.72 -6.12
C GLU A 193 1.90 -29.22 -7.49
N LYS A 194 0.62 -29.13 -7.83
CA LYS A 194 0.11 -29.66 -9.12
C LYS A 194 0.01 -28.61 -10.23
N ILE A 195 0.20 -27.33 -9.91
CA ILE A 195 -0.24 -26.21 -10.75
C ILE A 195 0.86 -25.21 -11.05
N VAL A 196 1.80 -25.01 -10.12
CA VAL A 196 2.89 -24.05 -10.30
C VAL A 196 4.02 -24.69 -11.11
N PHE A 197 4.39 -24.04 -12.23
CA PHE A 197 5.50 -24.43 -13.09
C PHE A 197 5.91 -23.27 -14.03
N GLY A 198 7.07 -23.39 -14.67
CA GLY A 198 7.54 -22.47 -15.70
C GLY A 198 7.80 -21.06 -15.19
N ASN A 199 7.51 -20.06 -16.03
CA ASN A 199 7.56 -18.65 -15.62
C ASN A 199 6.31 -18.33 -14.80
N VAL A 200 6.49 -17.89 -13.57
CA VAL A 200 5.39 -17.61 -12.62
C VAL A 200 5.23 -16.10 -12.44
N ALA A 201 3.98 -15.63 -12.39
CA ALA A 201 3.67 -14.28 -11.89
C ALA A 201 2.84 -14.36 -10.60
N ASP A 202 3.23 -13.59 -9.58
CA ASP A 202 2.47 -13.39 -8.34
C ASP A 202 1.82 -12.00 -8.38
N LEU A 203 0.49 -11.95 -8.58
CA LEU A 203 -0.25 -10.69 -8.69
C LEU A 203 -0.85 -10.30 -7.34
N GLY A 204 -0.46 -9.13 -6.83
CA GLY A 204 -0.79 -8.70 -5.46
C GLY A 204 0.05 -9.47 -4.45
N ALA A 205 1.36 -9.50 -4.68
CA ALA A 205 2.29 -10.38 -3.95
C ALA A 205 2.40 -10.06 -2.46
N GLY A 206 1.98 -8.86 -2.03
CA GLY A 206 2.14 -8.38 -0.66
C GLY A 206 3.60 -8.47 -0.22
N TRP A 207 3.82 -9.03 0.97
CA TRP A 207 5.15 -9.29 1.53
C TRP A 207 5.77 -10.63 1.08
N GLY A 208 5.28 -11.21 -0.01
CA GLY A 208 5.96 -12.29 -0.75
C GLY A 208 5.61 -13.72 -0.32
N TYR A 209 4.54 -13.92 0.45
CA TYR A 209 4.20 -15.25 0.98
C TYR A 209 4.00 -16.31 -0.11
N LEU A 210 3.18 -16.02 -1.14
CA LEU A 210 2.86 -17.01 -2.17
C LEU A 210 4.07 -17.32 -3.05
N ALA A 211 4.86 -16.30 -3.41
CA ALA A 211 6.17 -16.48 -4.03
C ALA A 211 7.10 -17.37 -3.18
N ALA A 212 7.20 -17.13 -1.87
CA ALA A 212 8.05 -17.93 -0.97
C ALA A 212 7.62 -19.40 -0.92
N GLN A 213 6.32 -19.66 -0.90
CA GLN A 213 5.80 -21.04 -0.94
C GLN A 213 6.04 -21.70 -2.30
N SER A 214 6.03 -20.92 -3.38
CA SER A 214 6.33 -21.41 -4.74
C SER A 214 7.79 -21.88 -4.88
N LEU A 215 8.74 -21.29 -4.13
CA LEU A 215 10.16 -21.71 -4.14
C LEU A 215 10.38 -23.18 -3.73
N LYS A 216 9.42 -23.79 -3.02
CA LYS A 216 9.47 -25.23 -2.69
C LYS A 216 9.40 -26.14 -3.93
N TYR A 217 9.01 -25.59 -5.07
CA TYR A 217 8.88 -26.27 -6.37
C TYR A 217 9.85 -25.68 -7.41
N ALA A 218 11.00 -25.20 -6.96
CA ALA A 218 12.01 -24.56 -7.81
C ALA A 218 12.52 -25.44 -8.96
N ASP A 219 12.47 -26.77 -8.83
CA ASP A 219 12.79 -27.73 -9.89
C ASP A 219 11.85 -27.62 -11.11
N ARG A 220 10.69 -26.99 -10.94
CA ARG A 220 9.65 -26.83 -11.96
C ARG A 220 9.45 -25.39 -12.39
N ILE A 221 10.00 -24.44 -11.64
CA ILE A 221 9.87 -23.00 -11.89
C ILE A 221 11.12 -22.52 -12.62
N LYS A 222 10.94 -21.60 -13.56
CA LYS A 222 12.03 -20.94 -14.30
C LYS A 222 12.33 -19.55 -13.77
N SER A 223 11.31 -18.81 -13.32
CA SER A 223 11.41 -17.50 -12.70
C SER A 223 10.10 -17.16 -11.98
N ILE A 224 10.16 -16.20 -11.05
CA ILE A 224 8.97 -15.62 -10.42
C ILE A 224 9.03 -14.10 -10.55
N ASP A 225 8.01 -13.50 -11.17
CA ASP A 225 7.81 -12.05 -11.19
C ASP A 225 6.72 -11.69 -10.17
N LEU A 226 7.08 -10.89 -9.17
CA LEU A 226 6.17 -10.36 -8.17
C LEU A 226 5.65 -9.00 -8.64
N PHE A 227 4.34 -8.80 -8.59
CA PHE A 227 3.68 -7.54 -8.87
C PHE A 227 2.91 -7.08 -7.63
N GLU A 228 3.26 -5.91 -7.12
CA GLU A 228 2.64 -5.34 -5.93
C GLU A 228 2.52 -3.82 -6.07
N ALA A 229 1.38 -3.27 -5.68
CA ALA A 229 1.11 -1.85 -5.76
C ALA A 229 1.59 -1.09 -4.52
N ASP A 230 1.77 -1.75 -3.37
CA ASP A 230 2.38 -1.17 -2.17
C ASP A 230 3.92 -1.36 -2.20
N TYR A 231 4.64 -0.25 -2.35
CA TYR A 231 6.10 -0.26 -2.44
C TYR A 231 6.77 -0.91 -1.21
N GLU A 232 6.28 -0.60 -0.01
CA GLU A 232 6.86 -1.14 1.22
C GLU A 232 6.61 -2.65 1.33
N ALA A 233 5.43 -3.11 0.91
CA ALA A 233 5.13 -4.54 0.88
C ALA A 233 6.04 -5.30 -0.11
N LEU A 234 6.28 -4.74 -1.30
CA LEU A 234 7.18 -5.32 -2.29
C LEU A 234 8.63 -5.39 -1.76
N GLU A 235 9.08 -4.37 -1.04
CA GLU A 235 10.42 -4.34 -0.45
C GLU A 235 10.54 -5.34 0.71
N ALA A 236 9.48 -5.52 1.51
CA ALA A 236 9.43 -6.61 2.48
C ALA A 236 9.48 -7.98 1.79
N ALA A 237 8.77 -8.16 0.66
CA ALA A 237 8.85 -9.38 -0.14
C ALA A 237 10.27 -9.67 -0.62
N ARG A 238 11.00 -8.63 -1.05
CA ARG A 238 12.41 -8.73 -1.44
C ARG A 238 13.27 -9.25 -0.31
N GLY A 239 13.25 -8.60 0.85
CA GLY A 239 14.02 -9.02 2.02
C GLY A 239 13.67 -10.45 2.48
N ASN A 240 12.38 -10.78 2.54
CA ASN A 240 11.91 -12.11 2.95
C ASN A 240 12.39 -13.22 2.02
N LEU A 241 12.35 -12.99 0.69
CA LEU A 241 12.77 -13.98 -0.29
C LEU A 241 14.29 -14.10 -0.41
N GLU A 242 15.04 -13.01 -0.19
CA GLU A 242 16.50 -13.04 -0.08
C GLU A 242 16.96 -13.89 1.10
N CYS A 243 16.33 -13.76 2.27
CA CYS A 243 16.62 -14.58 3.45
C CYS A 243 16.37 -16.09 3.22
N LEU A 244 15.44 -16.44 2.33
CA LEU A 244 15.13 -17.83 1.99
C LEU A 244 16.07 -18.45 0.95
N GLY A 245 16.92 -17.65 0.30
CA GLY A 245 17.90 -18.15 -0.68
C GLY A 245 17.25 -18.74 -1.94
N ALA A 246 16.50 -17.92 -2.69
CA ALA A 246 15.82 -18.37 -3.90
C ALA A 246 16.78 -19.00 -4.93
N SER A 247 16.46 -20.21 -5.37
CA SER A 247 17.21 -20.96 -6.40
C SER A 247 16.77 -20.67 -7.83
N VAL A 248 15.78 -19.79 -8.00
CA VAL A 248 15.27 -19.31 -9.29
C VAL A 248 15.33 -17.78 -9.36
N PRO A 249 15.49 -17.18 -10.55
CA PRO A 249 15.42 -15.73 -10.73
C PRO A 249 14.11 -15.12 -10.21
N LEU A 250 14.23 -14.02 -9.47
CA LEU A 250 13.12 -13.24 -8.94
C LEU A 250 13.14 -11.81 -9.52
N SER A 251 11.98 -11.33 -9.96
CA SER A 251 11.78 -9.92 -10.33
C SER A 251 10.74 -9.27 -9.41
N PHE A 252 10.99 -8.03 -9.00
CA PHE A 252 10.12 -7.29 -8.08
C PHE A 252 9.61 -6.04 -8.77
N ASN A 253 8.31 -6.01 -9.07
CA ASN A 253 7.69 -4.96 -9.87
C ASN A 253 6.72 -4.15 -9.00
N TRP A 254 7.09 -2.90 -8.70
CA TRP A 254 6.17 -1.95 -8.08
C TRP A 254 5.18 -1.45 -9.13
N PHE A 255 3.97 -1.99 -9.08
CA PHE A 255 3.11 -2.09 -10.25
C PHE A 255 1.63 -2.13 -9.90
N ASP A 256 0.84 -1.31 -10.59
CA ASP A 256 -0.61 -1.37 -10.53
C ASP A 256 -1.16 -2.31 -11.61
N VAL A 257 -1.52 -3.53 -11.20
CA VAL A 257 -2.10 -4.57 -12.06
C VAL A 257 -3.38 -4.10 -12.77
N THR A 258 -4.08 -3.10 -12.23
CA THR A 258 -5.36 -2.64 -12.76
C THR A 258 -5.23 -1.63 -13.90
N SER A 259 -4.11 -0.89 -13.97
CA SER A 259 -3.94 0.21 -14.92
C SER A 259 -2.67 0.10 -15.77
N GLU A 260 -1.65 -0.63 -15.31
CA GLU A 260 -0.39 -0.80 -16.02
C GLU A 260 -0.37 -2.11 -16.84
N LYS A 261 0.36 -2.11 -17.96
CA LYS A 261 0.45 -3.27 -18.86
C LYS A 261 1.69 -4.11 -18.56
N MET A 262 1.49 -5.32 -18.05
CA MET A 262 2.57 -6.28 -17.82
C MET A 262 3.29 -6.64 -19.14
N ALA A 263 4.61 -6.79 -19.12
CA ALA A 263 5.38 -7.19 -20.31
C ALA A 263 5.50 -8.72 -20.46
N GLY A 264 5.64 -9.44 -19.33
CA GLY A 264 5.90 -10.88 -19.32
C GLY A 264 4.72 -11.73 -19.81
N ILE A 265 5.05 -12.96 -20.21
CA ILE A 265 4.10 -14.01 -20.57
C ILE A 265 4.43 -15.25 -19.75
N TYR A 266 3.43 -15.79 -19.06
CA TYR A 266 3.61 -16.71 -17.95
C TYR A 266 2.99 -18.08 -18.23
N ASP A 267 3.59 -19.09 -17.60
CA ASP A 267 3.07 -20.46 -17.56
C ASP A 267 2.06 -20.60 -16.41
N THR A 268 2.35 -19.97 -15.27
CA THR A 268 1.45 -19.91 -14.11
C THR A 268 1.28 -18.46 -13.63
N VAL A 269 0.06 -18.08 -13.26
CA VAL A 269 -0.22 -16.90 -12.45
C VAL A 269 -0.80 -17.36 -11.12
N ILE A 270 -0.26 -16.87 -10.01
CA ILE A 270 -0.81 -17.08 -8.66
C ILE A 270 -1.32 -15.73 -8.13
N THR A 271 -2.42 -15.73 -7.39
CA THR A 271 -2.96 -14.48 -6.82
C THR A 271 -3.94 -14.72 -5.67
N ASN A 272 -3.88 -13.82 -4.68
CA ASN A 272 -4.94 -13.58 -3.70
C ASN A 272 -5.40 -12.12 -3.89
N PRO A 273 -6.34 -11.83 -4.80
CA PRO A 273 -6.66 -10.46 -5.16
C PRO A 273 -7.22 -9.67 -3.97
N PRO A 274 -6.92 -8.37 -3.87
CA PRO A 274 -7.53 -7.51 -2.87
C PRO A 274 -9.06 -7.48 -3.06
N PHE A 275 -9.78 -7.44 -1.94
CA PHE A 275 -11.26 -7.48 -1.93
C PHE A 275 -11.91 -6.27 -1.24
N HIS A 276 -11.10 -5.31 -0.73
CA HIS A 276 -11.58 -4.10 -0.05
C HIS A 276 -10.74 -2.86 -0.39
N GLU A 277 -11.21 -2.03 -1.33
CA GLU A 277 -10.82 -0.61 -1.39
C GLU A 277 -11.90 0.24 -0.67
N GLY A 278 -11.76 0.37 0.65
CA GLY A 278 -12.64 1.21 1.47
C GLY A 278 -13.72 0.44 2.25
N ARG A 279 -14.97 0.92 2.20
CA ARG A 279 -16.12 0.38 2.99
C ARG A 279 -16.98 -0.64 2.25
N ALA A 280 -16.80 -0.83 0.94
CA ALA A 280 -17.56 -1.77 0.13
C ALA A 280 -16.66 -2.86 -0.45
N THR A 281 -17.19 -4.06 -0.60
CA THR A 281 -16.54 -5.17 -1.31
C THR A 281 -16.45 -4.82 -2.79
N ASP A 282 -15.23 -4.67 -3.31
CA ASP A 282 -15.03 -4.33 -4.72
C ASP A 282 -14.82 -5.59 -5.56
N VAL A 283 -15.92 -6.10 -6.13
CA VAL A 283 -15.89 -7.24 -7.05
C VAL A 283 -15.14 -6.88 -8.33
N SER A 284 -15.16 -5.62 -8.78
CA SER A 284 -14.55 -5.23 -10.05
C SER A 284 -13.01 -5.31 -10.00
N LEU A 285 -12.43 -5.10 -8.83
CA LEU A 285 -10.99 -5.21 -8.61
C LEU A 285 -10.49 -6.63 -8.86
N GLY A 286 -11.11 -7.64 -8.25
CA GLY A 286 -10.73 -9.03 -8.50
C GLY A 286 -11.02 -9.49 -9.93
N GLN A 287 -12.08 -8.98 -10.57
CA GLN A 287 -12.34 -9.24 -11.99
C GLN A 287 -11.22 -8.69 -12.88
N THR A 288 -10.70 -7.50 -12.56
CA THR A 288 -9.57 -6.90 -13.26
C THR A 288 -8.29 -7.73 -13.10
N PHE A 289 -8.02 -8.24 -11.90
CA PHE A 289 -6.90 -9.18 -11.67
C PHE A 289 -7.05 -10.47 -12.50
N ILE A 290 -8.25 -11.05 -12.54
CA ILE A 290 -8.53 -12.24 -13.36
C ILE A 290 -8.28 -11.94 -14.85
N ALA A 291 -8.74 -10.79 -15.35
CA ALA A 291 -8.53 -10.37 -16.73
C ALA A 291 -7.04 -10.14 -17.04
N ALA A 292 -6.30 -9.51 -16.12
CA ALA A 292 -4.87 -9.28 -16.24
C ALA A 292 -4.11 -10.61 -16.31
N ALA A 293 -4.39 -11.55 -15.41
CA ALA A 293 -3.84 -12.90 -15.43
C ALA A 293 -4.15 -13.63 -16.74
N ALA A 294 -5.42 -13.66 -17.14
CA ALA A 294 -5.86 -14.28 -18.38
C ALA A 294 -5.12 -13.70 -19.59
N SER A 295 -4.89 -12.39 -19.65
CA SER A 295 -4.20 -11.74 -20.78
C SER A 295 -2.72 -12.14 -20.93
N ARG A 296 -2.06 -12.54 -19.83
CA ARG A 296 -0.61 -12.83 -19.80
C ARG A 296 -0.24 -14.29 -19.67
N LEU A 297 -1.21 -15.19 -19.59
CA LEU A 297 -0.94 -16.63 -19.65
C LEU A 297 -0.69 -17.11 -21.10
N LYS A 298 0.23 -18.06 -21.25
CA LYS A 298 0.38 -18.85 -22.49
C LYS A 298 -0.86 -19.72 -22.73
N ILE A 299 -0.99 -20.23 -23.95
CA ILE A 299 -1.96 -21.30 -24.22
C ILE A 299 -1.63 -22.50 -23.33
N GLY A 300 -2.61 -23.00 -22.58
CA GLY A 300 -2.41 -24.08 -21.61
C GLY A 300 -1.82 -23.63 -20.26
N GLY A 301 -1.49 -22.35 -20.10
CA GLY A 301 -1.09 -21.77 -18.82
C GLY A 301 -2.24 -21.74 -17.81
N ARG A 302 -1.91 -21.57 -16.53
CA ARG A 302 -2.86 -21.73 -15.41
C ARG A 302 -2.89 -20.52 -14.48
N LEU A 303 -4.08 -20.12 -14.08
CA LEU A 303 -4.32 -19.21 -12.97
C LEU A 303 -4.68 -20.05 -11.74
N LEU A 304 -3.92 -19.91 -10.66
CA LEU A 304 -4.25 -20.41 -9.33
C LEU A 304 -4.64 -19.23 -8.44
N MET A 305 -5.90 -19.19 -8.03
CA MET A 305 -6.46 -18.02 -7.34
C MET A 305 -7.25 -18.42 -6.11
N VAL A 306 -7.11 -17.66 -5.03
CA VAL A 306 -8.02 -17.71 -3.89
C VAL A 306 -8.94 -16.49 -3.90
N ALA A 307 -10.19 -16.69 -3.48
CA ALA A 307 -11.12 -15.60 -3.24
C ALA A 307 -12.08 -15.91 -2.09
N ASN A 308 -12.63 -14.87 -1.46
CA ASN A 308 -13.72 -15.04 -0.51
C ASN A 308 -14.93 -15.71 -1.18
N ARG A 309 -15.54 -16.70 -0.50
CA ARG A 309 -16.63 -17.54 -1.03
C ARG A 309 -17.82 -16.77 -1.59
N GLN A 310 -18.07 -15.57 -1.04
CA GLN A 310 -19.19 -14.70 -1.42
C GLN A 310 -18.94 -13.93 -2.74
N LEU A 311 -17.70 -13.86 -3.21
CA LEU A 311 -17.34 -13.12 -4.43
C LEU A 311 -17.71 -13.95 -5.66
N PRO A 312 -18.51 -13.41 -6.61
CA PRO A 312 -19.06 -14.18 -7.73
C PRO A 312 -18.09 -14.25 -8.93
N TYR A 313 -16.85 -14.70 -8.70
CA TYR A 313 -15.81 -14.69 -9.74
C TYR A 313 -15.91 -15.81 -10.77
N GLU A 314 -16.76 -16.83 -10.56
CA GLU A 314 -16.94 -17.95 -11.47
C GLU A 314 -17.37 -17.51 -12.86
N VAL A 315 -18.24 -16.50 -12.96
CA VAL A 315 -18.72 -15.98 -14.25
C VAL A 315 -17.56 -15.39 -15.04
N THR A 316 -16.74 -14.57 -14.39
CA THR A 316 -15.58 -13.92 -15.01
C THR A 316 -14.52 -14.95 -15.40
N LEU A 317 -14.20 -15.91 -14.53
CA LEU A 317 -13.29 -17.01 -14.82
C LEU A 317 -13.76 -17.82 -16.03
N LYS A 318 -15.03 -18.25 -16.07
CA LYS A 318 -15.59 -19.04 -17.17
C LYS A 318 -15.63 -18.28 -18.50
N SER A 319 -15.70 -16.95 -18.46
CA SER A 319 -15.66 -16.13 -19.68
C SER A 319 -14.26 -15.98 -20.27
N LEU A 320 -13.21 -16.16 -19.48
CA LEU A 320 -11.81 -15.89 -19.87
C LEU A 320 -10.95 -17.15 -20.03
N PHE A 321 -11.36 -18.27 -19.42
CA PHE A 321 -10.59 -19.51 -19.38
C PHE A 321 -11.40 -20.67 -19.96
N LYS A 322 -10.71 -21.62 -20.60
CA LYS A 322 -11.34 -22.80 -21.22
C LYS A 322 -11.90 -23.76 -20.19
N ASN A 323 -11.16 -23.98 -19.09
CA ASN A 323 -11.57 -24.85 -18.00
C ASN A 323 -11.37 -24.12 -16.67
N VAL A 324 -12.36 -24.18 -15.80
CA VAL A 324 -12.33 -23.60 -14.46
C VAL A 324 -12.78 -24.66 -13.47
N THR A 325 -11.90 -24.99 -12.53
CA THR A 325 -12.16 -25.98 -11.47
C THR A 325 -12.09 -25.29 -10.11
N VAL A 326 -13.08 -25.53 -9.26
CA VAL A 326 -12.98 -25.20 -7.83
C VAL A 326 -12.27 -26.37 -7.17
N LEU A 327 -11.01 -26.17 -6.76
CA LEU A 327 -10.21 -27.20 -6.10
C LEU A 327 -10.64 -27.40 -4.65
N GLU A 328 -11.08 -26.33 -4.00
CA GLU A 328 -11.50 -26.32 -2.60
C GLU A 328 -12.50 -25.18 -2.34
N ASP A 329 -13.53 -25.45 -1.54
CA ASP A 329 -14.47 -24.46 -0.98
C ASP A 329 -14.55 -24.71 0.53
N ALA A 330 -13.71 -24.00 1.28
CA ALA A 330 -13.52 -24.25 2.70
C ALA A 330 -13.12 -22.97 3.44
N LYS A 331 -13.40 -22.92 4.75
CA LYS A 331 -12.99 -21.82 5.65
C LYS A 331 -13.39 -20.41 5.18
N GLY A 332 -14.45 -20.32 4.36
CA GLY A 332 -14.95 -19.05 3.82
C GLY A 332 -14.27 -18.61 2.51
N PHE A 333 -13.41 -19.43 1.92
CA PHE A 333 -12.69 -19.15 0.68
C PHE A 333 -12.94 -20.23 -0.37
N LYS A 334 -12.75 -19.87 -1.64
CA LYS A 334 -12.70 -20.78 -2.78
C LYS A 334 -11.32 -20.72 -3.42
N ILE A 335 -10.75 -21.88 -3.74
CA ILE A 335 -9.53 -22.03 -4.52
C ILE A 335 -9.90 -22.43 -5.95
N PHE A 336 -9.50 -21.61 -6.91
CA PHE A 336 -9.76 -21.79 -8.33
C PHE A 336 -8.49 -22.17 -9.06
N ASP A 337 -8.62 -23.15 -9.96
CA ASP A 337 -7.66 -23.45 -11.02
C ASP A 337 -8.32 -23.21 -12.36
N ALA A 338 -7.81 -22.24 -13.10
CA ALA A 338 -8.35 -21.84 -14.39
C ALA A 338 -7.28 -21.98 -15.49
N LYS A 339 -7.57 -22.78 -16.52
CA LYS A 339 -6.64 -23.11 -17.62
C LYS A 339 -7.03 -22.39 -18.90
N LYS A 340 -6.04 -21.72 -19.53
CA LYS A 340 -6.23 -20.90 -20.74
C LYS A 340 -6.30 -21.71 -22.04
#